data_AF-A0A9X4BVJ9-F1
#
_entry.id   AF-A0A9X4BVJ9-F1
#
_cell.length_a   1.000
_cell.length_b   1.000
_cell.length_c   1.000
_cell.angle_alpha   90.00
_cell.angle_beta   90.00
_cell.angle_gamma   90.00
#
_symmetry.space_group_name_H-M   'P 1'
#
loop_
_entity.id
_entity.type
_entity.pdbx_description
1 polymer ?
#
loop_
_entity_poly.entity_id
_entity_poly.type
_entity_poly.pdbx_seq_one_letter_code
_entity_poly.pdbx_strand_id
1 'polypeptide(L)'
;MRNRTLTGQWAGFSFQNGYLVTPEGRGMEPGQLSYLALTCTIAREWSTMMREERDARSGNAGKACSTKVSEQRVSAGANVIYLRDVLRQRREQRSSVGG
;
A
#
# COMPACT_ATOMS: atom_id res chain seq x y z
N MET A 1 26.36 8.89 -2.54
CA MET A 1 26.78 7.47 -2.43
C MET A 1 27.90 7.21 -3.43
N ARG A 2 28.88 6.33 -3.12
CA ARG A 2 29.96 5.99 -4.05
C ARG A 2 29.50 4.96 -5.07
N ASN A 3 30.12 4.96 -6.25
CA ASN A 3 29.81 4.01 -7.30
C ASN A 3 30.21 2.59 -6.87
N ARG A 4 29.30 1.62 -6.99
CA ARG A 4 29.52 0.24 -6.56
C ARG A 4 28.49 -0.71 -7.17
N THR A 5 28.96 -1.85 -7.69
CA THR A 5 28.10 -2.99 -8.05
C THR A 5 27.74 -3.79 -6.81
N LEU A 6 26.45 -4.12 -6.67
CA LEU A 6 25.95 -4.96 -5.58
C LEU A 6 26.05 -6.45 -5.96
N THR A 7 26.22 -7.31 -4.97
CA THR A 7 26.44 -8.76 -5.14
C THR A 7 25.42 -9.58 -4.36
N GLY A 8 25.40 -10.91 -4.58
CA GLY A 8 24.45 -11.82 -3.92
C GLY A 8 23.02 -11.61 -4.40
N GLN A 9 22.06 -11.51 -3.47
CA GLN A 9 20.64 -11.25 -3.79
C GLN A 9 20.40 -9.89 -4.47
N TRP A 10 21.41 -9.02 -4.47
CA TRP A 10 21.41 -7.71 -5.13
C TRP A 10 22.21 -7.70 -6.43
N ALA A 11 22.60 -8.87 -6.97
CA ALA A 11 23.31 -8.94 -8.24
C ALA A 11 22.53 -8.24 -9.36
N GLY A 12 23.24 -7.46 -10.19
CA GLY A 12 22.66 -6.65 -11.25
C GLY A 12 22.23 -5.24 -10.80
N PHE A 13 22.06 -5.00 -9.49
CA PHE A 13 21.90 -3.64 -8.97
C PHE A 13 23.26 -2.96 -8.80
N SER A 14 23.29 -1.64 -8.98
CA SER A 14 24.50 -0.86 -8.71
C SER A 14 24.17 0.55 -8.25
N PHE A 15 25.06 1.17 -7.48
CA PHE A 15 25.02 2.60 -7.27
C PHE A 15 25.90 3.27 -8.32
N GLN A 16 25.36 4.25 -9.03
CA GLN A 16 26.07 5.04 -10.05
C GLN A 16 25.67 6.51 -9.94
N ASN A 17 26.63 7.40 -9.75
CA ASN A 17 26.45 8.85 -9.65
C ASN A 17 25.37 9.27 -8.63
N GLY A 18 25.21 8.50 -7.56
CA GLY A 18 24.19 8.74 -6.53
C GLY A 18 22.80 8.14 -6.81
N TYR A 19 22.61 7.47 -7.94
CA TYR A 19 21.40 6.74 -8.31
C TYR A 19 21.56 5.25 -7.97
N LEU A 20 20.46 4.59 -7.61
CA LEU A 20 20.39 3.13 -7.62
C LEU A 20 19.95 2.67 -9.01
N VAL A 21 20.78 1.94 -9.72
CA VAL A 21 20.51 1.37 -11.04
C VAL A 21 20.06 -0.07 -10.86
N THR A 22 18.90 -0.42 -11.42
CA THR A 22 18.37 -1.80 -11.41
C THR A 22 19.02 -2.67 -12.48
N PRO A 23 18.89 -4.00 -12.42
CA PRO A 23 19.43 -4.91 -13.44
C PRO A 23 18.91 -4.63 -14.85
N GLU A 24 17.71 -4.06 -14.96
CA GLU A 24 17.10 -3.64 -16.23
C GLU A 24 17.64 -2.29 -16.74
N GLY A 25 18.64 -1.71 -16.06
CA GLY A 25 19.28 -0.45 -16.43
C GLY A 25 18.50 0.81 -16.03
N ARG A 26 17.47 0.69 -15.16
CA ARG A 26 16.67 1.84 -14.73
C ARG A 26 17.33 2.52 -13.54
N GLY A 27 17.61 3.83 -13.66
CA GLY A 27 18.10 4.64 -12.55
C GLY A 27 16.96 5.09 -11.63
N MET A 28 17.17 4.93 -10.32
CA MET A 28 16.31 5.45 -9.27
C MET A 28 17.02 6.55 -8.49
N GLU A 29 16.36 7.70 -8.38
CA GLU A 29 16.82 8.82 -7.56
C GLU A 29 16.71 8.52 -6.07
N PRO A 30 17.52 9.19 -5.22
CA PRO A 30 17.41 9.06 -3.77
C PRO A 30 16.00 9.27 -3.23
N GLY A 31 15.25 10.25 -3.77
CA GLY A 31 13.86 10.50 -3.36
C GLY A 31 12.89 9.38 -3.74
N GLN A 32 13.15 8.67 -4.86
CA GLN A 32 12.34 7.51 -5.25
C GLN A 32 12.52 6.33 -4.30
N LEU A 33 13.71 6.19 -3.71
CA LEU A 33 13.94 5.19 -2.66
C LEU A 33 13.12 5.47 -1.40
N SER A 34 12.88 6.75 -1.06
CA SER A 34 11.98 7.11 0.04
C SER A 34 10.54 6.67 -0.21
N TYR A 35 10.03 6.87 -1.44
CA TYR A 35 8.70 6.39 -1.81
C TYR A 35 8.61 4.86 -1.83
N LEU A 36 9.68 4.18 -2.29
CA LEU A 36 9.75 2.72 -2.25
C LEU A 36 9.74 2.21 -0.81
N ALA A 37 10.53 2.82 0.09
CA ALA A 37 10.55 2.48 1.51
C ALA A 37 9.16 2.66 2.15
N LEU A 38 8.48 3.78 1.87
CA LEU A 38 7.12 4.04 2.35
C LEU A 38 6.14 2.96 1.86
N THR A 39 6.20 2.60 0.57
CA THR A 39 5.34 1.58 -0.02
C THR A 39 5.56 0.22 0.64
N CYS A 40 6.81 -0.16 0.88
CA CYS A 40 7.15 -1.39 1.60
C CYS A 40 6.63 -1.38 3.03
N THR A 41 6.69 -0.25 3.74
CA THR A 41 6.15 -0.10 5.11
C THR A 41 4.64 -0.31 5.12
N ILE A 42 3.89 0.35 4.24
CA ILE A 42 2.43 0.19 4.15
C ILE A 42 2.08 -1.27 3.84
N ALA A 43 2.77 -1.89 2.89
CA ALA A 43 2.56 -3.29 2.56
C ALA A 43 2.82 -4.23 3.76
N ARG A 44 3.82 -3.90 4.58
CA ARG A 44 4.15 -4.66 5.79
C ARG A 44 3.07 -4.51 6.86
N GLU A 45 2.65 -3.28 7.15
CA GLU A 45 1.58 -3.00 8.12
C GLU A 45 0.30 -3.72 7.75
N TRP A 46 -0.09 -3.65 6.48
CA TRP A 46 -1.25 -4.38 5.97
C TRP A 46 -1.09 -5.89 6.13
N SER A 47 0.09 -6.43 5.79
CA SER A 47 0.35 -7.87 5.94
C SER A 47 0.31 -8.32 7.41
N THR A 48 0.74 -7.49 8.35
CA THR A 48 0.65 -7.75 9.79
C THR A 48 -0.80 -7.76 10.24
N MET A 49 -1.56 -6.72 9.92
CA MET A 49 -2.99 -6.64 10.24
C MET A 49 -3.76 -7.86 9.70
N MET A 50 -3.50 -8.26 8.45
CA MET A 50 -4.16 -9.44 7.85
C MET A 50 -3.74 -10.77 8.49
N ARG A 51 -2.53 -10.84 9.06
CA ARG A 51 -2.08 -12.00 9.84
C ARG A 51 -2.79 -12.05 11.19
N GLU A 52 -2.84 -10.93 11.91
CA GLU A 52 -3.53 -10.81 13.19
C GLU A 52 -5.02 -11.17 13.05
N GLU A 53 -5.69 -10.69 12.01
CA GLU A 53 -7.07 -11.06 11.67
C GLU A 53 -7.24 -12.56 11.41
N ARG A 54 -6.28 -13.19 10.72
CA ARG A 54 -6.31 -14.64 10.47
C ARG A 54 -6.15 -15.44 11.76
N ASP A 55 -5.25 -15.00 12.63
CA ASP A 55 -4.97 -15.66 13.91
C ASP A 55 -6.13 -15.49 14.90
N ALA A 56 -6.78 -14.31 14.93
CA ALA A 56 -8.00 -14.09 15.71
C ALA A 56 -9.15 -15.00 15.25
N ARG A 57 -9.26 -15.28 13.94
CA ARG A 57 -10.25 -16.23 13.39
C ARG A 57 -9.92 -17.68 13.73
N SER A 58 -8.65 -18.06 13.70
CA SER A 58 -8.22 -19.44 13.98
C SER A 58 -8.35 -19.80 15.47
N GLY A 59 -8.16 -18.85 16.38
CA GLY A 59 -8.40 -19.02 17.82
C GLY A 59 -9.87 -19.25 18.20
N ASN A 60 -10.80 -18.94 17.30
CA ASN A 60 -12.25 -19.17 17.44
C ASN A 60 -12.76 -20.23 16.45
N ALA A 61 -12.04 -21.36 16.32
CA ALA A 61 -12.34 -22.46 15.39
C ALA A 61 -13.78 -23.02 15.45
N GLY A 62 -14.58 -22.68 16.47
CA GLY A 62 -15.99 -23.08 16.63
C GLY A 62 -17.03 -21.99 16.41
N LYS A 63 -16.66 -20.74 16.15
CA LYS A 63 -17.60 -19.68 15.78
C LYS A 63 -17.21 -19.11 14.43
N ALA A 64 -17.45 -19.91 13.39
CA ALA A 64 -17.66 -19.37 12.05
C ALA A 64 -18.65 -18.22 12.20
N CYS A 65 -18.20 -17.01 11.86
CA CYS A 65 -18.95 -15.75 11.89
C CYS A 65 -20.42 -15.94 12.28
N SER A 66 -20.74 -15.84 13.57
CA SER A 66 -22.07 -15.33 13.93
C SER A 66 -22.04 -13.82 13.70
N THR A 67 -21.75 -13.43 12.46
CA THR A 67 -22.47 -12.34 11.86
C THR A 67 -23.88 -12.91 11.77
N LYS A 68 -24.66 -12.77 12.85
CA LYS A 68 -26.08 -12.55 12.63
C LYS A 68 -26.08 -11.35 11.71
N VAL A 69 -26.25 -11.59 10.42
CA VAL A 69 -26.75 -10.57 9.53
C VAL A 69 -28.01 -10.16 10.24
N SER A 70 -27.97 -9.02 10.95
CA SER A 70 -29.22 -8.33 11.18
C SER A 70 -29.71 -8.09 9.77
N GLU A 71 -30.71 -8.85 9.34
CA GLU A 71 -31.39 -8.67 8.05
C GLU A 71 -31.86 -7.21 7.89
N GLN A 72 -31.86 -6.47 9.00
CA GLN A 72 -31.96 -5.04 9.05
C GLN A 72 -30.59 -4.36 8.88
N ARG A 73 -30.33 -3.89 7.65
CA ARG A 73 -29.24 -3.02 7.16
C ARG A 73 -28.07 -3.70 6.43
N VAL A 74 -28.39 -4.46 5.38
CA VAL A 74 -27.58 -4.35 4.15
C VAL A 74 -28.22 -3.27 3.28
N SER A 75 -27.67 -2.06 3.35
CA SER A 75 -27.88 -0.98 2.38
C SER A 75 -26.80 0.05 2.67
N ALA A 76 -25.70 0.19 1.94
CA ALA A 76 -25.39 -0.14 0.55
C ALA A 76 -24.08 -0.95 0.49
N GLY A 77 -23.83 -1.63 -0.64
CA GLY A 77 -22.69 -2.52 -0.85
C GLY A 77 -21.35 -1.90 -0.44
N ALA A 78 -20.45 -2.72 0.11
CA ALA A 78 -19.07 -2.34 0.36
C ALA A 78 -18.42 -1.94 -0.97
N ASN A 79 -18.49 -0.64 -1.29
CA ASN A 79 -18.07 -0.11 -2.57
C ASN A 79 -16.57 0.17 -2.49
N VAL A 80 -15.80 -0.38 -3.44
CA VAL A 80 -14.38 -0.08 -3.55
C VAL A 80 -14.26 1.36 -4.01
N ILE A 81 -13.81 2.25 -3.12
CA ILE A 81 -13.67 3.68 -3.43
C ILE A 81 -12.21 3.97 -3.75
N TYR A 82 -11.95 4.54 -4.92
CA TYR A 82 -10.61 5.03 -5.25
C TYR A 82 -10.38 6.39 -4.61
N LEU A 83 -9.38 6.48 -3.72
CA LEU A 83 -9.06 7.71 -2.99
C LEU A 83 -8.83 8.93 -3.92
N ARG A 84 -8.28 8.71 -5.12
CA ARG A 84 -8.10 9.75 -6.16
C ARG A 84 -9.41 10.44 -6.53
N ASP A 85 -10.51 9.68 -6.63
CA ASP A 85 -11.79 10.18 -7.10
C ASP A 85 -12.48 10.97 -5.99
N VAL A 86 -12.38 10.48 -4.74
CA VAL A 86 -12.87 11.19 -3.54
C VAL A 86 -12.15 12.54 -3.37
N LEU A 87 -10.83 12.57 -3.56
CA LEU A 87 -10.04 13.79 -3.42
C LEU A 87 -10.33 14.79 -4.55
N ARG A 88 -10.54 14.32 -5.78
CA ARG A 88 -10.96 15.16 -6.92
C ARG A 88 -12.33 15.79 -6.66
N GLN A 89 -13.31 14.98 -6.27
CA GLN A 89 -14.68 15.45 -5.98
C GLN A 89 -14.71 16.52 -4.87
N ARG A 90 -13.90 16.36 -3.80
CA ARG A 90 -13.79 17.38 -2.75
C ARG A 90 -13.19 18.70 -3.24
N ARG A 91 -12.27 18.67 -4.20
CA ARG A 91 -11.70 19.91 -4.77
C ARG A 91 -12.73 20.64 -5.62
N GLU A 92 -13.47 19.90 -6.44
CA GLU A 92 -14.55 20.42 -7.29
C GLU A 92 -15.67 21.06 -6.46
N GLN A 93 -16.09 20.41 -5.36
CA GLN A 93 -17.09 20.97 -4.43
C GLN A 93 -16.60 22.23 -3.72
N ARG A 94 -15.30 22.33 -3.41
CA ARG A 94 -14.72 23.54 -2.80
C ARG A 94 -14.60 24.69 -3.81
N SER A 95 -14.42 24.39 -5.09
CA SER A 95 -14.47 25.42 -6.16
C SER A 95 -15.89 25.87 -6.50
N SER A 96 -16.92 25.06 -6.25
CA SER A 96 -18.32 25.44 -6.54
C SER A 96 -18.99 26.28 -5.44
N VAL A 97 -18.39 26.38 -4.26
CA VAL A 97 -18.91 27.16 -3.11
C VAL A 97 -18.34 28.60 -3.09
N GLY A 98 -17.45 28.95 -4.02
CA GLY A 98 -16.84 30.28 -4.13
C GLY A 98 -17.34 31.13 -5.30
N GLY A 99 -18.53 30.85 -5.85
CA GLY A 99 -19.15 31.61 -6.94
C GLY A 99 -20.42 32.31 -6.49
#